data_AF-A0A8X6R205-F1
#
_entry.id   AF-A0A8X6R205-F1
#
_cell.length_a   1.000
_cell.length_b   1.000
_cell.length_c   1.000
_cell.angle_alpha   90.00
_cell.angle_beta   90.00
_cell.angle_gamma   90.00
#
_symmetry.space_group_name_H-M   'P 1'
#
loop_
_entity.id
_entity.type
_entity.pdbx_description
1 polymer ?
#
loop_
_entity_poly.entity_id
_entity_poly.type
_entity_poly.pdbx_seq_one_letter_code
_entity_poly.pdbx_strand_id
1 'polypeptide(L)'
;MQQQDEEQYIQRFVRFQSLDVHPTQRALVVNYDVDPNMLAQLGDFMMKESRQSQKLVRLKGTFDTDEIRTLAQIIVDTCPLVPPTKQTEVEQLLYYLQTRKGAGDEENAEDVDGDIDTSEADNFSISDEETASVTSVDSYIELLYEEIPEKVKASALVLQLARQTGNLNVLRKNEILLGALARVLREDGRKSIELSINIVHIFCCFSVFTQFHPVIAQHKVGSLCIDVVDNELKRYEQWTEEMAKKKSIVDSGKTNAAITNEYEKSFQKYVSLVKKQNQLLRVCFLLLLHIAEDKKVEYKMVNRGIISLLC
;
A
#
# COMPACT_ATOMS: atom_id res chain seq x y z
N MET A 1 21.06 -21.03 4.51
CA MET A 1 19.70 -21.38 4.96
C MET A 1 18.73 -20.21 4.98
N GLN A 2 19.15 -18.95 5.10
CA GLN A 2 18.23 -17.79 5.10
C GLN A 2 17.63 -17.39 3.73
N GLN A 3 18.26 -17.74 2.60
CA GLN A 3 17.74 -17.39 1.25
C GLN A 3 16.61 -18.32 0.75
N GLN A 4 16.65 -19.62 1.10
CA GLN A 4 15.60 -20.57 0.69
C GLN A 4 14.27 -20.33 1.39
N ASP A 5 14.30 -19.77 2.61
CA ASP A 5 13.07 -19.39 3.31
C ASP A 5 12.43 -18.16 2.65
N GLU A 6 13.20 -17.15 2.22
CA GLU A 6 12.69 -15.95 1.50
C GLU A 6 12.01 -16.29 0.16
N GLU A 7 12.56 -17.25 -0.60
CA GLU A 7 12.00 -17.69 -1.89
C GLU A 7 10.68 -18.47 -1.74
N GLN A 8 10.51 -19.23 -0.66
CA GLN A 8 9.25 -19.95 -0.38
C GLN A 8 8.10 -19.02 0.02
N TYR A 9 8.38 -17.79 0.50
CA TYR A 9 7.34 -16.83 0.85
C TYR A 9 6.77 -16.07 -0.37
N ILE A 10 7.58 -15.79 -1.40
CA ILE A 10 7.07 -15.18 -2.65
C ILE A 10 6.16 -16.17 -3.40
N GLN A 11 6.52 -17.46 -3.40
CA GLN A 11 5.76 -18.50 -4.10
C GLN A 11 4.39 -18.82 -3.48
N ARG A 12 4.11 -18.38 -2.24
CA ARG A 12 2.82 -18.65 -1.59
C ARG A 12 1.69 -17.70 -2.00
N PHE A 13 1.98 -16.61 -2.70
CA PHE A 13 1.00 -15.53 -2.94
C PHE A 13 0.98 -14.97 -4.37
N VAL A 14 1.77 -15.58 -5.27
CA VAL A 14 1.81 -15.24 -6.70
C VAL A 14 1.47 -16.49 -7.50
N ARG A 15 0.42 -16.42 -8.32
CA ARG A 15 0.06 -17.46 -9.28
C ARG A 15 0.61 -17.09 -10.63
N PHE A 16 1.61 -17.83 -11.09
CA PHE A 16 2.11 -17.73 -12.46
C PHE A 16 0.97 -18.04 -13.45
N GLN A 17 0.77 -17.16 -14.44
CA GLN A 17 -0.29 -17.29 -15.44
C GLN A 17 0.29 -17.71 -16.80
N SER A 18 1.18 -16.91 -17.38
CA SER A 18 1.87 -17.24 -18.64
C SER A 18 3.28 -16.64 -18.70
N LEU A 19 4.08 -17.18 -19.61
CA LEU A 19 5.41 -16.67 -19.94
C LEU A 19 5.45 -16.44 -21.45
N ASP A 20 5.69 -15.19 -21.85
CA ASP A 20 5.67 -14.78 -23.25
C ASP A 20 6.98 -14.08 -23.62
N VAL A 21 7.21 -13.89 -24.92
CA VAL A 21 8.38 -13.16 -25.44
C VAL A 21 7.98 -11.73 -25.76
N HIS A 22 8.80 -10.76 -25.38
CA HIS A 22 8.53 -9.36 -25.69
C HIS A 22 8.49 -9.13 -27.22
N PRO A 23 7.48 -8.41 -27.75
CA PRO A 23 7.29 -8.25 -29.20
C PRO A 23 8.44 -7.56 -29.92
N THR A 24 9.25 -6.72 -29.25
CA THR A 24 10.34 -5.95 -29.89
C THR A 24 11.69 -6.06 -29.19
N GLN A 25 11.76 -6.65 -28.00
CA GLN A 25 12.99 -6.67 -27.19
C GLN A 25 13.40 -8.11 -26.89
N ARG A 26 14.69 -8.33 -26.64
CA ARG A 26 15.19 -9.61 -26.11
C ARG A 26 14.86 -9.72 -24.62
N ALA A 27 13.58 -9.91 -24.33
CA ALA A 27 13.07 -10.01 -22.98
C ALA A 27 11.92 -11.02 -22.89
N LEU A 28 11.78 -11.63 -21.72
CA LEU A 28 10.64 -12.48 -21.38
C LEU A 28 9.65 -11.65 -20.56
N VAL A 29 8.36 -11.81 -20.85
CA VAL A 29 7.24 -11.21 -20.12
C VAL A 29 6.63 -12.29 -19.25
N VAL A 30 6.72 -12.14 -17.94
CA VAL A 30 6.12 -13.06 -16.96
C VAL A 30 4.79 -12.47 -16.52
N ASN A 31 3.68 -13.11 -16.88
CA ASN A 31 2.35 -12.75 -16.42
C ASN A 31 2.01 -13.52 -15.15
N TYR A 32 1.57 -12.81 -14.12
CA TYR A 32 1.21 -13.41 -12.84
C TYR A 32 -0.01 -12.72 -12.22
N ASP A 33 -0.78 -13.51 -11.49
CA ASP A 33 -1.86 -13.06 -10.62
C ASP A 33 -1.37 -13.02 -9.17
N VAL A 34 -1.84 -12.04 -8.40
CA VAL A 34 -1.57 -11.95 -6.96
C VAL A 34 -2.81 -12.45 -6.21
N ASP A 35 -2.63 -13.36 -5.25
CA ASP A 35 -3.75 -14.09 -4.64
C ASP A 35 -4.73 -13.14 -3.89
N PRO A 36 -6.05 -13.21 -4.15
CA PRO A 36 -7.06 -12.31 -3.57
C PRO A 36 -7.25 -12.43 -2.04
N ASN A 37 -6.69 -13.43 -1.37
CA ASN A 37 -6.75 -13.52 0.08
C ASN A 37 -5.97 -12.40 0.82
N MET A 38 -5.00 -11.75 0.15
CA MET A 38 -4.41 -10.49 0.63
C MET A 38 -5.41 -9.32 0.53
N LEU A 39 -6.23 -9.27 -0.52
CA LEU A 39 -7.24 -8.23 -0.73
C LEU A 39 -8.42 -8.31 0.28
N ALA A 40 -8.75 -9.51 0.76
CA ALA A 40 -9.87 -9.72 1.67
C ALA A 40 -9.60 -9.23 3.11
N GLN A 41 -8.38 -9.39 3.64
CA GLN A 41 -7.97 -8.80 4.92
C GLN A 41 -7.89 -7.26 4.87
N LEU A 42 -7.74 -6.72 3.67
CA LEU A 42 -7.69 -5.30 3.35
C LEU A 42 -9.07 -4.69 3.06
N GLY A 43 -10.22 -5.32 3.38
CA GLY A 43 -11.58 -4.89 2.95
C GLY A 43 -11.74 -3.38 2.64
N ASP A 44 -12.14 -3.03 1.42
CA ASP A 44 -12.13 -1.67 0.84
C ASP A 44 -10.78 -1.04 0.43
N PHE A 45 -9.63 -1.70 0.60
CA PHE A 45 -8.32 -1.08 0.27
C PHE A 45 -7.63 -1.52 -1.01
N MET A 46 -8.20 -2.43 -1.78
CA MET A 46 -7.65 -2.76 -3.09
C MET A 46 -8.81 -3.04 -4.04
N MET A 47 -8.71 -2.42 -5.21
CA MET A 47 -9.50 -2.64 -6.42
C MET A 47 -10.19 -4.02 -6.48
N LYS A 48 -11.45 -4.03 -6.91
CA LYS A 48 -12.37 -5.19 -6.85
C LYS A 48 -11.99 -6.40 -7.72
N GLU A 49 -10.85 -6.40 -8.41
CA GLU A 49 -10.49 -7.48 -9.34
C GLU A 49 -8.98 -7.76 -9.36
N SER A 50 -8.65 -9.06 -9.54
CA SER A 50 -7.29 -9.55 -9.77
C SER A 50 -6.65 -8.75 -10.90
N ARG A 51 -5.57 -8.01 -10.61
CA ARG A 51 -4.78 -7.37 -11.67
C ARG A 51 -3.76 -8.37 -12.18
N GLN A 52 -3.94 -8.81 -13.42
CA GLN A 52 -2.90 -9.46 -14.21
C GLN A 52 -1.70 -8.51 -14.27
N SER A 53 -0.62 -8.88 -13.59
CA SER A 53 0.57 -8.06 -13.47
C SER A 53 1.69 -8.68 -14.29
N GLN A 54 2.50 -7.85 -14.94
CA GLN A 54 3.57 -8.30 -15.83
C GLN A 54 4.94 -7.93 -15.24
N LYS A 55 5.89 -8.86 -15.29
CA LYS A 55 7.30 -8.57 -15.00
C LYS A 55 8.13 -8.83 -16.25
N LEU A 56 8.89 -7.82 -16.67
CA LEU A 56 9.82 -7.92 -17.79
C LEU A 56 11.19 -8.41 -17.32
N VAL A 57 11.66 -9.52 -17.87
CA VAL A 57 13.01 -10.08 -17.65
C VAL A 57 13.84 -9.82 -18.91
N ARG A 58 14.69 -8.78 -18.85
CA ARG A 58 15.58 -8.41 -19.97
C ARG A 58 16.84 -9.27 -19.98
N LEU A 59 17.17 -9.84 -21.13
CA LEU A 59 18.38 -10.64 -21.33
C LEU A 59 19.53 -9.71 -21.76
N LYS A 60 20.66 -9.75 -21.06
CA LYS A 60 21.86 -8.99 -21.39
C LYS A 60 22.83 -9.87 -22.17
N GLY A 61 23.26 -9.42 -23.35
CA GLY A 61 24.28 -10.10 -24.16
C GLY A 61 23.71 -11.01 -25.26
N THR A 62 24.60 -11.49 -26.13
CA THR A 62 24.33 -12.56 -27.10
C THR A 62 24.71 -13.89 -26.48
N PHE A 63 23.80 -14.85 -26.51
CA PHE A 63 24.04 -16.20 -25.99
C PHE A 63 23.97 -17.24 -27.10
N ASP A 64 24.80 -18.26 -27.00
CA ASP A 64 24.87 -19.37 -27.96
C ASP A 64 23.86 -20.47 -27.63
N THR A 65 23.56 -21.33 -28.61
CA THR A 65 22.52 -22.38 -28.46
C THR A 65 22.88 -23.37 -27.36
N ASP A 66 24.18 -23.55 -27.13
CA ASP A 66 24.74 -24.38 -26.06
C ASP A 66 24.57 -23.74 -24.66
N GLU A 67 24.30 -22.44 -24.58
CA GLU A 67 24.14 -21.68 -23.32
C GLU A 67 22.67 -21.54 -22.88
N ILE A 68 21.71 -21.90 -23.73
CA ILE A 68 20.26 -21.73 -23.47
C ILE A 68 19.82 -22.47 -22.20
N ARG A 69 20.29 -23.71 -22.00
CA ARG A 69 19.92 -24.51 -20.82
C ARG A 69 20.44 -23.89 -19.53
N THR A 70 21.68 -23.41 -19.56
CA THR A 70 22.32 -22.75 -18.43
C THR A 70 21.64 -21.42 -18.12
N LEU A 71 21.26 -20.65 -19.14
CA LEU A 71 20.52 -19.40 -18.98
C LEU A 71 19.10 -19.61 -18.47
N ALA A 72 18.39 -20.64 -18.95
CA ALA A 72 17.08 -20.98 -18.44
C ALA A 72 17.13 -21.35 -16.95
N GLN A 73 18.14 -22.12 -16.54
CA GLN A 73 18.38 -22.44 -15.14
C GLN A 73 18.66 -21.16 -14.32
N ILE A 74 19.54 -20.28 -14.80
CA ILE A 74 19.85 -19.00 -14.13
C ILE A 74 18.60 -18.10 -14.02
N ILE A 75 17.76 -18.04 -15.05
CA ILE A 75 16.53 -17.23 -15.03
C ILE A 75 15.52 -17.77 -14.03
N VAL A 76 15.34 -19.10 -13.97
CA VAL A 76 14.47 -19.75 -12.97
C VAL A 76 15.00 -19.51 -11.56
N ASP A 77 16.31 -19.63 -11.36
CA ASP A 77 16.95 -19.43 -10.05
C ASP A 77 16.95 -17.94 -9.63
N THR A 78 17.04 -17.00 -10.59
CA THR A 78 17.07 -15.55 -10.32
C THR A 78 15.68 -14.91 -10.29
N CYS A 79 14.67 -15.55 -10.91
CA CYS A 79 13.29 -15.06 -10.95
C CYS A 79 12.33 -16.03 -10.23
N PRO A 80 12.09 -15.83 -8.92
CA PRO A 80 11.22 -16.70 -8.12
C PRO A 80 9.73 -16.69 -8.54
N LEU A 81 9.36 -15.86 -9.52
CA LEU A 81 8.01 -15.79 -10.10
C LEU A 81 7.75 -16.83 -11.20
N VAL A 82 8.80 -17.46 -11.74
CA VAL A 82 8.67 -18.53 -12.74
C VAL A 82 8.83 -19.88 -12.04
N PRO A 83 7.82 -20.76 -12.04
CA PRO A 83 7.93 -22.07 -11.41
C PRO A 83 9.04 -22.92 -12.04
N PRO A 84 9.81 -23.69 -11.26
CA PRO A 84 10.87 -24.55 -11.78
C PRO A 84 10.34 -25.64 -12.75
N THR A 85 9.06 -25.98 -12.67
CA THR A 85 8.36 -26.87 -13.61
C THR A 85 8.23 -26.29 -15.03
N LYS A 86 8.48 -25.00 -15.25
CA LYS A 86 8.36 -24.31 -16.54
C LYS A 86 9.71 -24.04 -17.22
N GLN A 87 10.79 -24.64 -16.73
CA GLN A 87 12.14 -24.49 -17.30
C GLN A 87 12.21 -24.80 -18.82
N THR A 88 11.54 -25.86 -19.28
CA THR A 88 11.52 -26.22 -20.71
C THR A 88 10.81 -25.17 -21.58
N GLU A 89 9.81 -24.47 -21.02
CA GLU A 89 9.10 -23.38 -21.71
C GLU A 89 10.00 -22.14 -21.80
N VAL A 90 10.76 -21.84 -20.75
CA VAL A 90 11.81 -20.80 -20.78
C VAL A 90 12.86 -21.11 -21.86
N GLU A 91 13.34 -22.35 -21.94
CA GLU A 91 14.31 -22.77 -22.97
C GLU A 91 13.77 -22.60 -24.40
N GLN A 92 12.51 -22.95 -24.64
CA GLN A 92 11.85 -22.79 -25.95
C GLN A 92 11.70 -21.32 -26.34
N LEU A 93 11.32 -20.45 -25.40
CA LEU A 93 11.17 -19.01 -25.63
C LEU A 93 12.52 -18.32 -25.82
N LEU A 94 13.57 -18.78 -25.12
CA LEU A 94 14.96 -18.35 -25.34
C LEU A 94 15.48 -18.80 -26.72
N TYR A 95 15.17 -20.02 -27.14
CA TYR A 95 15.49 -20.52 -28.48
C TYR A 95 14.76 -19.71 -29.55
N TYR A 96 13.49 -19.35 -29.34
CA TYR A 96 12.72 -18.49 -30.23
C TYR A 96 13.31 -17.06 -30.31
N LEU A 97 13.70 -16.48 -29.17
CA LEU A 97 14.40 -15.20 -29.12
C LEU A 97 15.76 -15.22 -29.83
N GLN A 98 16.46 -16.36 -29.80
CA GLN A 98 17.73 -16.56 -30.48
C GLN A 98 17.54 -16.73 -32.00
N THR A 99 16.58 -17.55 -32.44
CA THR A 99 16.28 -17.78 -33.88
C THR A 99 15.63 -16.56 -34.54
N ARG A 100 15.03 -15.66 -33.76
CA ARG A 100 14.53 -14.36 -34.20
C ARG A 100 15.63 -13.41 -34.72
N LYS A 101 16.91 -13.64 -34.41
CA LYS A 101 18.06 -12.89 -34.96
C LYS A 101 18.23 -12.98 -36.49
N GLY A 102 17.39 -13.72 -37.21
CA GLY A 102 17.42 -13.77 -38.68
C GLY A 102 16.76 -12.58 -39.40
N ALA A 103 16.08 -11.66 -38.71
CA ALA A 103 15.41 -10.54 -39.37
C ALA A 103 15.34 -9.29 -38.49
N GLY A 104 16.26 -8.34 -38.73
CA GLY A 104 16.19 -6.99 -38.18
C GLY A 104 17.18 -6.67 -37.07
N ASP A 105 18.47 -6.79 -37.35
CA ASP A 105 19.47 -5.94 -36.70
C ASP A 105 19.49 -4.61 -37.47
N GLU A 106 18.81 -3.58 -36.95
CA GLU A 106 19.21 -2.20 -37.19
C GLU A 106 19.39 -1.52 -35.84
N GLU A 107 20.60 -1.02 -35.65
CA GLU A 107 21.04 -0.13 -34.61
C GLU A 107 20.09 1.08 -34.52
N ASN A 108 19.69 1.46 -33.31
CA ASN A 108 19.59 2.87 -32.91
C ASN A 108 19.50 2.95 -31.40
N ALA A 109 20.58 3.45 -30.80
CA ALA A 109 20.51 4.17 -29.56
C ALA A 109 19.89 5.52 -29.86
N GLU A 110 18.78 5.86 -29.20
CA GLU A 110 18.40 7.24 -28.89
C GLU A 110 17.24 7.23 -27.88
N ASP A 111 17.32 8.17 -26.95
CA ASP A 111 16.27 8.56 -26.01
C ASP A 111 14.97 8.93 -26.75
N VAL A 112 13.84 8.85 -26.04
CA VAL A 112 12.67 9.78 -26.04
C VAL A 112 11.39 9.03 -25.62
N ASP A 113 10.86 9.49 -24.49
CA ASP A 113 9.45 9.85 -24.20
C ASP A 113 8.33 9.32 -25.10
N GLY A 114 7.21 8.89 -24.49
CA GLY A 114 6.00 8.54 -25.24
C GLY A 114 5.00 7.64 -24.52
N ASP A 115 4.15 8.28 -23.73
CA ASP A 115 2.74 7.97 -23.39
C ASP A 115 2.07 6.78 -24.11
N ILE A 116 1.40 5.91 -23.34
CA ILE A 116 0.20 5.17 -23.79
C ILE A 116 -0.92 5.37 -22.77
N ASP A 117 -1.83 6.22 -23.20
CA ASP A 117 -3.19 6.44 -22.72
C ASP A 117 -3.98 5.12 -22.72
N THR A 118 -4.61 4.80 -21.59
CA THR A 118 -5.78 3.92 -21.54
C THR A 118 -6.78 4.52 -20.57
N SER A 119 -7.35 5.65 -21.01
CA SER A 119 -8.63 6.11 -20.52
C SER A 119 -9.74 5.28 -21.16
N GLU A 120 -10.51 4.56 -20.34
CA GLU A 120 -11.98 4.58 -20.38
C GLU A 120 -12.51 4.36 -18.96
N ALA A 121 -13.42 5.25 -18.58
CA ALA A 121 -13.81 5.59 -17.22
C ALA A 121 -14.84 4.63 -16.62
N ASP A 122 -14.94 4.60 -15.29
CA ASP A 122 -16.26 4.81 -14.68
C ASP A 122 -16.21 5.38 -13.25
N ASN A 123 -16.57 6.66 -13.19
CA ASN A 123 -17.32 7.42 -12.18
C ASN A 123 -17.43 6.89 -10.73
N PHE A 124 -16.70 7.54 -9.83
CA PHE A 124 -17.28 8.10 -8.59
C PHE A 124 -16.51 9.38 -8.19
N SER A 125 -17.03 10.53 -8.63
CA SER A 125 -16.72 11.90 -8.18
C SER A 125 -15.27 12.20 -7.77
N ILE A 126 -14.41 12.38 -8.79
CA ILE A 126 -13.08 12.98 -8.68
C ILE A 126 -13.27 14.50 -8.61
N SER A 127 -12.88 15.11 -7.50
CA SER A 127 -12.53 16.53 -7.46
C SER A 127 -11.01 16.62 -7.61
N ASP A 128 -10.53 16.99 -8.80
CA ASP A 128 -9.18 17.51 -9.11
C ASP A 128 -8.02 17.06 -8.18
N GLU A 129 -7.65 15.78 -8.18
CA GLU A 129 -6.47 15.31 -7.44
C GLU A 129 -5.22 15.33 -8.33
N GLU A 130 -4.27 16.21 -7.99
CA GLU A 130 -2.91 16.26 -8.53
C GLU A 130 -2.27 14.86 -8.50
N THR A 131 -1.75 14.38 -9.64
CA THR A 131 -1.03 13.11 -9.71
C THR A 131 0.27 13.20 -8.91
N ALA A 132 0.39 12.44 -7.82
CA ALA A 132 1.60 12.45 -7.01
C ALA A 132 2.82 11.91 -7.76
N SER A 133 3.96 12.59 -7.64
CA SER A 133 5.23 12.19 -8.26
C SER A 133 6.31 12.01 -7.19
N VAL A 134 7.10 10.93 -7.32
CA VAL A 134 8.22 10.65 -6.40
C VAL A 134 9.29 11.74 -6.45
N THR A 135 9.38 12.48 -7.56
CA THR A 135 10.33 13.60 -7.74
C THR A 135 9.95 14.82 -6.89
N SER A 136 8.68 14.93 -6.47
CA SER A 136 8.16 16.08 -5.73
C SER A 136 8.05 15.83 -4.22
N VAL A 137 8.71 14.79 -3.70
CA VAL A 137 8.64 14.41 -2.28
C VAL A 137 9.10 15.54 -1.35
N ASP A 138 10.09 16.33 -1.75
CA ASP A 138 10.57 17.47 -0.96
C ASP A 138 9.48 18.54 -0.80
N SER A 139 8.71 18.82 -1.86
CA SER A 139 7.57 19.73 -1.79
C SER A 139 6.46 19.19 -0.87
N TYR A 140 6.24 17.88 -0.84
CA TYR A 140 5.29 17.28 0.09
C TYR A 140 5.77 17.38 1.55
N ILE A 141 7.08 17.28 1.79
CA ILE A 141 7.66 17.49 3.11
C ILE A 141 7.42 18.93 3.59
N GLU A 142 7.60 19.93 2.73
CA GLU A 142 7.34 21.34 3.07
C GLU A 142 5.88 21.55 3.52
N LEU A 143 4.92 21.00 2.76
CA LEU A 143 3.50 21.06 3.12
C LEU A 143 3.15 20.37 4.45
N LEU A 144 3.97 19.42 4.93
CA LEU A 144 3.79 18.81 6.25
C LEU A 144 4.16 19.73 7.43
N TYR A 145 4.76 20.90 7.17
CA TYR A 145 5.04 21.93 8.18
C TYR A 145 3.95 23.00 8.27
N GLU A 146 3.07 23.07 7.28
CA GLU A 146 1.99 24.07 7.19
C GLU A 146 0.77 23.70 8.07
N GLU A 147 -0.38 24.29 7.78
CA GLU A 147 -1.64 24.07 8.50
C GLU A 147 -2.25 22.69 8.18
N ILE A 148 -3.33 22.34 8.91
CA ILE A 148 -4.00 21.03 8.78
C ILE A 148 -4.45 20.70 7.34
N PRO A 149 -5.06 21.60 6.54
CA PRO A 149 -5.52 21.23 5.20
C PRO A 149 -4.37 20.89 4.25
N GLU A 150 -3.25 21.62 4.34
CA GLU A 150 -2.03 21.36 3.57
C GLU A 150 -1.40 20.04 3.98
N LYS A 151 -1.35 19.75 5.29
CA LYS A 151 -0.90 18.44 5.82
C LYS A 151 -1.75 17.29 5.31
N VAL A 152 -3.08 17.46 5.24
CA VAL A 152 -3.99 16.45 4.70
C VAL A 152 -3.67 16.21 3.22
N LYS A 153 -3.56 17.28 2.42
CA LYS A 153 -3.19 17.18 1.00
C LYS A 153 -1.84 16.48 0.81
N ALA A 154 -0.81 16.90 1.53
CA ALA A 154 0.52 16.30 1.48
C ALA A 154 0.51 14.81 1.85
N SER A 155 -0.17 14.46 2.94
CA SER A 155 -0.30 13.06 3.38
C SER A 155 -1.06 12.20 2.37
N ALA A 156 -2.04 12.75 1.65
CA ALA A 156 -2.78 12.05 0.60
C ALA A 156 -1.89 11.75 -0.62
N LEU A 157 -1.10 12.75 -1.07
CA LEU A 157 -0.15 12.59 -2.18
C LEU A 157 0.93 11.56 -1.85
N VAL A 158 1.48 11.61 -0.63
CA VAL A 158 2.46 10.61 -0.18
C VAL A 158 1.83 9.22 -0.06
N LEU A 159 0.56 9.13 0.37
CA LEU A 159 -0.17 7.86 0.39
C LEU A 159 -0.35 7.28 -1.00
N GLN A 160 -0.66 8.11 -2.00
CA GLN A 160 -0.75 7.67 -3.39
C GLN A 160 0.56 7.04 -3.87
N LEU A 161 1.71 7.65 -3.51
CA LEU A 161 3.02 7.08 -3.80
C LEU A 161 3.27 5.76 -3.05
N ALA A 162 2.92 5.69 -1.77
CA ALA A 162 3.16 4.52 -0.93
C ALA A 162 2.32 3.30 -1.34
N ARG A 163 1.15 3.50 -1.96
CA ARG A 163 0.33 2.42 -2.52
C ARG A 163 1.00 1.68 -3.68
N GLN A 164 1.94 2.34 -4.37
CA GLN A 164 2.74 1.70 -5.40
C GLN A 164 3.97 1.06 -4.74
N THR A 165 3.98 -0.27 -4.63
CA THR A 165 5.02 -1.02 -3.91
C THR A 165 6.44 -0.75 -4.42
N GLY A 166 6.60 -0.43 -5.72
CA GLY A 166 7.88 -0.04 -6.31
C GLY A 166 8.47 1.23 -5.69
N ASN A 167 7.63 2.18 -5.27
CA ASN A 167 8.06 3.44 -4.69
C ASN A 167 8.49 3.31 -3.23
N LEU A 168 8.06 2.26 -2.52
CA LEU A 168 8.39 2.07 -1.10
C LEU A 168 9.89 2.05 -0.84
N ASN A 169 10.68 1.49 -1.77
CA ASN A 169 12.14 1.49 -1.66
C ASN A 169 12.76 2.89 -1.76
N VAL A 170 12.14 3.79 -2.52
CA VAL A 170 12.57 5.19 -2.64
C VAL A 170 12.12 5.97 -1.41
N LEU A 171 10.85 5.84 -1.03
CA LEU A 171 10.29 6.51 0.14
C LEU A 171 11.00 6.12 1.44
N ARG A 172 11.39 4.84 1.59
CA ARG A 172 12.18 4.38 2.75
C ARG A 172 13.48 5.16 2.92
N LYS A 173 14.18 5.48 1.82
CA LYS A 173 15.46 6.17 1.87
C LYS A 173 15.30 7.62 2.35
N ASN A 174 14.11 8.18 2.25
CA ASN A 174 13.81 9.52 2.73
C ASN A 174 13.40 9.48 4.21
N GLU A 175 14.40 9.41 5.10
CA GLU A 175 14.17 9.42 6.56
C GLU A 175 13.52 10.73 7.05
N ILE A 176 13.71 11.84 6.32
CA ILE A 176 13.11 13.15 6.65
C ILE A 176 11.60 13.07 6.48
N LEU A 177 11.12 12.52 5.36
CA LEU A 177 9.68 12.31 5.11
C LEU A 177 9.06 11.45 6.21
N LEU A 178 9.65 10.28 6.48
CA LEU A 178 9.12 9.35 7.48
C LEU A 178 9.14 9.94 8.89
N GLY A 179 10.19 10.68 9.23
CA GLY A 179 10.27 11.46 10.47
C GLY A 179 9.19 12.53 10.56
N ALA A 180 8.96 13.29 9.49
CA ALA A 180 7.92 14.31 9.42
C ALA A 180 6.52 13.69 9.59
N LEU A 181 6.21 12.61 8.87
CA LEU A 181 4.94 11.90 8.99
C LEU A 181 4.71 11.38 10.42
N ALA A 182 5.71 10.76 11.04
CA ALA A 182 5.60 10.28 12.42
C ALA A 182 5.40 11.41 13.43
N ARG A 183 6.06 12.57 13.22
CA ARG A 183 5.88 13.78 14.03
C ARG A 183 4.46 14.33 13.87
N VAL A 184 3.99 14.49 12.63
CA VAL A 184 2.64 15.00 12.32
C VAL A 184 1.56 14.09 12.91
N LEU A 185 1.72 12.76 12.83
CA LEU A 185 0.78 11.82 13.47
C LEU A 185 0.73 12.02 15.00
N ARG A 186 1.88 12.28 15.63
CA ARG A 186 1.96 12.48 17.09
C ARG A 186 1.32 13.80 17.53
N GLU A 187 1.57 14.89 16.82
CA GLU A 187 1.18 16.25 17.20
C GLU A 187 -0.21 16.63 16.71
N ASP A 188 -0.52 16.28 15.46
CA ASP A 188 -1.74 16.72 14.76
C ASP A 188 -2.71 15.58 14.44
N GLY A 189 -2.33 14.32 14.66
CA GLY A 189 -3.21 13.17 14.40
C GLY A 189 -4.52 13.22 15.19
N ARG A 190 -4.50 13.78 16.42
CA ARG A 190 -5.72 13.97 17.23
C ARG A 190 -6.62 15.11 16.73
N LYS A 191 -6.15 15.97 15.83
CA LYS A 191 -6.93 17.11 15.32
C LYS A 191 -7.70 16.74 14.06
N SER A 192 -7.16 15.82 13.25
CA SER A 192 -7.77 15.39 12.00
C SER A 192 -7.72 13.87 11.87
N ILE A 193 -8.91 13.25 11.83
CA ILE A 193 -9.04 11.80 11.63
C ILE A 193 -8.53 11.39 10.24
N GLU A 194 -8.74 12.25 9.24
CA GLU A 194 -8.32 12.01 7.86
C GLU A 194 -6.80 12.02 7.71
N LEU A 195 -6.14 12.97 8.38
CA LEU A 195 -4.69 13.01 8.47
C LEU A 195 -4.13 11.74 9.12
N SER A 196 -4.76 11.30 10.22
CA SER A 196 -4.38 10.05 10.89
C SER A 196 -4.58 8.83 9.98
N ILE A 197 -5.70 8.74 9.27
CA ILE A 197 -5.97 7.68 8.30
C ILE A 197 -4.86 7.64 7.25
N ASN A 198 -4.55 8.77 6.62
CA ASN A 198 -3.54 8.83 5.57
C ASN A 198 -2.15 8.40 6.06
N ILE A 199 -1.70 8.95 7.19
CA ILE A 199 -0.37 8.66 7.73
C ILE A 199 -0.25 7.21 8.21
N VAL A 200 -1.24 6.71 8.96
CA VAL A 200 -1.24 5.31 9.42
C VAL A 200 -1.27 4.37 8.22
N HIS A 201 -2.01 4.72 7.15
CA HIS A 201 -1.98 3.95 5.92
C HIS A 201 -0.62 3.89 5.25
N ILE A 202 0.10 5.01 5.15
CA ILE A 202 1.45 5.04 4.59
C ILE A 202 2.33 4.03 5.33
N PHE A 203 2.35 4.08 6.66
CA PHE A 203 3.12 3.11 7.46
C PHE A 203 2.57 1.69 7.38
N CYS A 204 1.27 1.52 7.17
CA CYS A 204 0.68 0.22 6.94
C CYS A 204 1.21 -0.40 5.63
N CYS A 205 1.37 0.39 4.55
CA CYS A 205 1.98 -0.07 3.31
C CYS A 205 3.42 -0.56 3.52
N PHE A 206 4.20 0.09 4.39
CA PHE A 206 5.51 -0.41 4.79
C PHE A 206 5.41 -1.71 5.61
N SER A 207 4.43 -1.81 6.52
CA SER A 207 4.32 -2.94 7.45
C SER A 207 4.05 -4.29 6.79
N VAL A 208 3.49 -4.28 5.58
CA VAL A 208 3.23 -5.49 4.78
C VAL A 208 4.52 -6.29 4.52
N PHE A 209 5.68 -5.62 4.44
CA PHE A 209 6.95 -6.29 4.18
C PHE A 209 7.84 -6.22 5.43
N THR A 210 8.26 -7.39 5.92
CA THR A 210 9.15 -7.53 7.09
C THR A 210 10.46 -6.75 6.95
N GLN A 211 10.99 -6.63 5.74
CA GLN A 211 12.18 -5.82 5.43
C GLN A 211 12.04 -4.33 5.81
N PHE A 212 10.82 -3.83 5.97
CA PHE A 212 10.54 -2.45 6.36
C PHE A 212 10.12 -2.31 7.83
N HIS A 213 9.96 -3.40 8.58
CA HIS A 213 9.66 -3.35 10.02
C HIS A 213 10.70 -2.56 10.84
N PRO A 214 12.02 -2.61 10.54
CA PRO A 214 13.00 -1.78 11.25
C PRO A 214 12.71 -0.27 11.14
N VAL A 215 12.20 0.18 9.99
CA VAL A 215 11.83 1.58 9.74
C VAL A 215 10.64 1.99 10.61
N ILE A 216 9.63 1.12 10.71
CA ILE A 216 8.46 1.31 11.56
C ILE A 216 8.87 1.39 13.04
N ALA A 217 9.81 0.53 13.44
CA ALA A 217 10.36 0.51 14.79
C ALA A 217 11.19 1.77 15.10
N GLN A 218 12.04 2.22 14.17
CA GLN A 218 12.87 3.43 14.28
C GLN A 218 12.02 4.67 14.58
N HIS A 219 10.90 4.83 13.87
CA HIS A 219 9.97 5.95 14.08
C HIS A 219 8.93 5.71 15.20
N LYS A 220 9.03 4.58 15.93
CA LYS A 220 8.12 4.19 17.02
C LYS A 220 6.64 4.16 16.60
N VAL A 221 6.37 3.83 15.35
CA VAL A 221 5.02 3.91 14.77
C VAL A 221 4.05 2.95 15.48
N GLY A 222 4.48 1.75 15.86
CA GLY A 222 3.63 0.83 16.62
C GLY A 222 3.11 1.43 17.94
N SER A 223 3.95 2.18 18.65
CA SER A 223 3.52 2.91 19.85
C SER A 223 2.53 4.02 19.51
N LEU A 224 2.77 4.75 18.42
CA LEU A 224 1.88 5.82 17.96
C LEU A 224 0.52 5.26 17.55
N CYS A 225 0.46 4.10 16.91
CA CYS A 225 -0.80 3.44 16.53
C CYS A 225 -1.63 3.07 17.77
N ILE A 226 -1.00 2.54 18.83
CA ILE A 226 -1.69 2.27 20.10
C ILE A 226 -2.23 3.57 20.71
N ASP A 227 -1.44 4.65 20.70
CA ASP A 227 -1.89 5.95 21.19
C ASP A 227 -3.08 6.48 20.37
N VAL A 228 -3.04 6.35 19.04
CA VAL A 228 -4.15 6.75 18.14
C VAL A 228 -5.41 5.97 18.46
N VAL A 229 -5.33 4.65 18.61
CA VAL A 229 -6.47 3.80 18.98
C VAL A 229 -7.11 4.25 20.29
N ASP A 230 -6.31 4.44 21.35
CA ASP A 230 -6.82 4.89 22.66
C ASP A 230 -7.52 6.27 22.56
N ASN A 231 -6.97 7.21 21.79
CA ASN A 231 -7.60 8.52 21.60
C ASN A 231 -8.91 8.43 20.82
N GLU A 232 -8.98 7.58 19.79
CA GLU A 232 -10.20 7.41 19.01
C GLU A 232 -11.31 6.74 19.83
N LEU A 233 -10.99 5.74 20.67
CA LEU A 233 -11.97 5.13 21.57
C LEU A 233 -12.57 6.16 22.54
N LYS A 234 -11.73 6.99 23.17
CA LYS A 234 -12.19 8.11 24.02
C LYS A 234 -13.04 9.12 23.27
N ARG A 235 -12.69 9.40 22.00
CA ARG A 235 -13.48 10.32 21.16
C ARG A 235 -14.84 9.71 20.80
N TYR A 236 -14.90 8.40 20.56
CA TYR A 236 -16.16 7.69 20.32
C TYR A 236 -17.10 7.78 21.52
N GLU A 237 -16.59 7.60 22.73
CA GLU A 237 -17.37 7.75 23.97
C GLU A 237 -17.99 9.16 24.06
N GLN A 238 -17.18 10.20 23.82
CA GLN A 238 -17.66 11.60 23.83
C GLN A 238 -18.75 11.84 22.78
N TRP A 239 -18.55 11.38 21.54
CA TRP A 239 -19.56 11.51 20.49
C TRP A 239 -20.86 10.77 20.84
N THR A 240 -20.74 9.60 21.46
CA THR A 240 -21.89 8.78 21.84
C THR A 240 -22.67 9.43 22.99
N GLU A 241 -21.98 10.01 23.98
CA GLU A 241 -22.61 10.80 25.05
C GLU A 241 -23.31 12.06 24.53
N GLU A 242 -22.68 12.81 23.61
CA GLU A 242 -23.29 13.97 22.98
C GLU A 242 -24.56 13.59 22.22
N MET A 243 -24.53 12.48 21.47
CA MET A 243 -25.68 11.98 20.75
C MET A 243 -26.79 11.48 21.68
N ALA A 244 -26.45 10.86 22.82
CA ALA A 244 -27.41 10.45 23.84
C ALA A 244 -28.11 11.65 24.48
N LYS A 245 -27.38 12.72 24.82
CA LYS A 245 -27.93 13.98 25.34
C LYS A 245 -28.91 14.59 24.34
N LYS A 246 -28.53 14.71 23.06
CA LYS A 246 -29.41 15.24 22.02
C LYS A 246 -30.66 14.38 21.81
N LYS A 247 -30.53 13.05 21.87
CA LYS A 247 -31.66 12.12 21.78
C LYS A 247 -32.65 12.30 22.94
N SER A 248 -32.17 12.44 24.18
CA SER A 248 -33.05 12.67 25.34
C SER A 248 -33.84 13.98 25.24
N ILE A 249 -33.29 15.02 24.58
CA ILE A 249 -34.01 16.28 24.35
C ILE A 249 -35.14 16.07 23.36
N VAL A 250 -34.89 15.30 22.29
CA VAL A 250 -35.89 14.94 21.28
C VAL A 250 -37.05 14.13 21.90
N ASP A 251 -36.71 13.17 22.76
CA ASP A 251 -37.68 12.29 23.43
C ASP A 251 -38.47 12.99 24.56
N SER A 252 -37.95 14.11 25.10
CA SER A 252 -38.59 14.86 26.20
C SER A 252 -39.85 15.66 25.80
N GLY A 253 -40.33 15.53 24.56
CA GLY A 253 -41.58 16.13 24.07
C GLY A 253 -41.52 17.65 23.81
N LYS A 254 -40.35 18.29 23.99
CA LYS A 254 -40.08 19.71 23.64
C LYS A 254 -39.63 19.84 22.17
N THR A 255 -40.25 19.10 21.28
CA THR A 255 -39.70 18.86 19.93
C THR A 255 -40.46 19.66 18.88
N ASN A 256 -39.76 20.64 18.30
CA ASN A 256 -40.21 21.36 17.11
C ASN A 256 -39.44 20.82 15.89
N ALA A 257 -39.98 21.01 14.68
CA ALA A 257 -39.37 20.54 13.43
C ALA A 257 -37.89 20.99 13.23
N ALA A 258 -37.50 22.12 13.83
CA ALA A 258 -36.12 22.59 13.83
C ALA A 258 -35.18 21.69 14.66
N ILE A 259 -35.61 21.26 15.85
CA ILE A 259 -34.82 20.43 16.78
C ILE A 259 -34.63 19.02 16.22
N THR A 260 -35.68 18.46 15.61
CA THR A 260 -35.59 17.16 14.93
C THR A 260 -34.64 17.20 13.74
N ASN A 261 -34.66 18.29 12.96
CA ASN A 261 -33.77 18.45 11.81
C ASN A 261 -32.30 18.67 12.23
N GLU A 262 -32.06 19.41 13.31
CA GLU A 262 -30.72 19.58 13.88
C GLU A 262 -30.16 18.27 14.46
N TYR A 263 -31.00 17.47 15.12
CA TYR A 263 -30.66 16.12 15.56
C TYR A 263 -30.29 15.23 14.39
N GLU A 264 -31.11 15.20 13.33
CA GLU A 264 -30.87 14.38 12.15
C GLU A 264 -29.54 14.73 11.46
N LYS A 265 -29.25 16.03 11.27
CA LYS A 265 -27.95 16.49 10.73
C LYS A 265 -26.78 16.09 11.63
N SER A 266 -26.95 16.21 12.94
CA SER A 266 -25.93 15.79 13.91
C SER A 266 -25.70 14.27 13.85
N PHE A 267 -26.78 13.50 13.71
CA PHE A 267 -26.75 12.05 13.60
C PHE A 267 -26.05 11.59 12.31
N GLN A 268 -26.35 12.21 11.17
CA GLN A 268 -25.67 11.92 9.90
C GLN A 268 -24.16 12.23 9.97
N LYS A 269 -23.78 13.34 10.63
CA LYS A 269 -22.37 13.66 10.89
C LYS A 269 -21.71 12.62 11.79
N TYR A 270 -22.38 12.22 12.88
CA TYR A 270 -21.92 11.16 13.78
C TYR A 270 -21.67 9.85 13.03
N VAL A 271 -22.64 9.38 12.23
CA VAL A 271 -22.50 8.15 11.43
C VAL A 271 -21.30 8.24 10.48
N SER A 272 -21.09 9.39 9.84
CA SER A 272 -19.96 9.61 8.94
C SER A 272 -18.61 9.58 9.69
N LEU A 273 -18.56 10.15 10.90
CA LEU A 273 -17.37 10.12 11.76
C LEU A 273 -17.05 8.70 12.24
N VAL A 274 -18.06 7.93 12.63
CA VAL A 274 -17.91 6.53 13.05
C VAL A 274 -17.36 5.68 11.90
N LYS A 275 -17.81 5.90 10.66
CA LYS A 275 -17.23 5.22 9.48
C LYS A 275 -15.73 5.51 9.33
N LYS A 276 -15.33 6.78 9.38
CA LYS A 276 -13.91 7.19 9.30
C LYS A 276 -13.10 6.61 10.46
N GLN A 277 -13.66 6.58 11.67
CA GLN A 277 -13.03 5.96 12.83
C GLN A 277 -12.81 4.47 12.64
N ASN A 278 -13.83 3.72 12.20
CA ASN A 278 -13.69 2.29 11.96
C ASN A 278 -12.59 2.01 10.94
N GLN A 279 -12.49 2.83 9.90
CA GLN A 279 -11.40 2.75 8.92
C GLN A 279 -10.04 2.96 9.60
N LEU A 280 -9.87 4.02 10.39
CA LEU A 280 -8.63 4.29 11.12
C LEU A 280 -8.23 3.15 12.06
N LEU A 281 -9.16 2.73 12.92
CA LEU A 281 -8.95 1.65 13.89
C LEU A 281 -8.51 0.37 13.20
N ARG A 282 -9.20 0.00 12.11
CA ARG A 282 -8.85 -1.22 11.37
C ARG A 282 -7.43 -1.19 10.85
N VAL A 283 -6.99 -0.04 10.34
CA VAL A 283 -5.66 0.10 9.74
C VAL A 283 -4.59 0.15 10.82
N CYS A 284 -4.89 0.78 11.96
CA CYS A 284 -4.03 0.70 13.15
C CYS A 284 -3.84 -0.74 13.60
N PHE A 285 -4.92 -1.51 13.77
CA PHE A 285 -4.82 -2.91 14.20
C PHE A 285 -4.14 -3.80 13.15
N LEU A 286 -4.37 -3.56 11.86
CA LEU A 286 -3.70 -4.29 10.79
C LEU A 286 -2.19 -4.02 10.80
N LEU A 287 -1.77 -2.77 10.94
CA LEU A 287 -0.35 -2.40 11.08
C LEU A 287 0.27 -3.08 12.31
N LEU A 288 -0.43 -3.03 13.45
CA LEU A 288 0.03 -3.66 14.69
C LEU A 288 0.16 -5.18 14.53
N LEU A 289 -0.78 -5.82 13.83
CA LEU A 289 -0.75 -7.24 13.52
C LEU A 289 0.47 -7.61 12.67
N HIS A 290 0.75 -6.83 11.61
CA HIS A 290 1.92 -7.09 10.75
C HIS A 290 3.24 -7.04 11.53
N ILE A 291 3.42 -6.06 12.43
CA ILE A 291 4.67 -5.94 13.19
C ILE A 291 4.72 -6.86 14.42
N ALA A 292 3.60 -7.48 14.81
CA ALA A 292 3.54 -8.46 15.90
C ALA A 292 4.13 -9.82 15.52
N GLU A 293 4.52 -10.02 14.25
CA GLU A 293 5.28 -11.20 13.81
C GLU A 293 6.58 -11.39 14.61
N ASP A 294 7.21 -10.30 15.05
CA ASP A 294 8.32 -10.35 16.01
C ASP A 294 7.79 -10.41 17.46
N LYS A 295 8.04 -11.54 18.13
CA LYS A 295 7.70 -11.77 19.55
C LYS A 295 8.19 -10.67 20.48
N LYS A 296 9.32 -10.00 20.17
CA LYS A 296 9.82 -8.87 20.98
C LYS A 296 8.92 -7.66 20.85
N VAL A 297 8.36 -7.41 19.67
CA VAL A 297 7.41 -6.33 19.42
C VAL A 297 6.07 -6.68 20.06
N GLU A 298 5.59 -7.91 19.91
CA GLU A 298 4.39 -8.42 20.56
C GLU A 298 4.42 -8.18 22.08
N TYR A 299 5.51 -8.58 22.76
CA TYR A 299 5.68 -8.35 24.20
C TYR A 299 5.63 -6.86 24.57
N LYS A 300 6.20 -5.98 23.75
CA LYS A 300 6.12 -4.52 23.96
C LYS A 300 4.69 -3.99 23.80
N MET A 301 3.91 -4.53 22.86
CA MET A 301 2.50 -4.15 22.69
C MET A 301 1.64 -4.59 23.88
N VAL A 302 1.87 -5.80 24.38
CA VAL A 302 1.19 -6.32 25.57
C VAL A 302 1.46 -5.42 26.78
N ASN A 303 2.72 -5.04 27.01
CA ASN A 303 3.07 -4.12 28.10
C ASN A 303 2.49 -2.71 27.94
N ARG A 304 2.18 -2.31 26.69
CA ARG A 304 1.51 -1.06 26.36
C ARG A 304 -0.01 -1.10 26.54
N GLY A 305 -0.57 -2.26 26.91
CA GLY A 305 -2.00 -2.42 27.18
C GLY A 305 -2.85 -2.69 25.95
N ILE A 306 -2.29 -3.27 24.87
CA ILE A 306 -3.09 -3.59 23.67
C ILE A 306 -4.27 -4.52 23.97
N ILE A 307 -4.15 -5.40 24.98
CA ILE A 307 -5.20 -6.36 25.35
C ILE A 307 -6.50 -5.65 25.73
N SER A 308 -6.44 -4.57 26.51
CA SER A 308 -7.64 -3.82 26.90
C SER A 308 -8.28 -3.04 25.75
N LEU A 309 -7.56 -2.84 24.64
CA LEU A 309 -8.07 -2.16 23.45
C LEU A 309 -8.75 -3.12 22.47
N LEU A 310 -8.62 -4.44 22.68
CA LEU A 310 -9.21 -5.49 21.86
C LEU A 310 -10.49 -6.11 22.48
N CYS A 311 -10.76 -5.82 23.76
CA CYS A 311 -11.93 -6.28 24.50
C CYS A 311 -13.07 -5.26 24.42
#